data_AF-A0A3M8FRQ8-F1
#
_entry.id   AF-A0A3M8FRQ8-F1
#
_cell.length_a   1.000
_cell.length_b   1.000
_cell.length_c   1.000
_cell.angle_alpha   90.00
_cell.angle_beta   90.00
_cell.angle_gamma   90.00
#
_symmetry.space_group_name_H-M   'P 1'
#
loop_
_entity.id
_entity.type
_entity.pdbx_description
1 polymer ?
#
loop_
_entity_poly.entity_id
_entity_poly.type
_entity_poly.pdbx_seq_one_letter_code
_entity_poly.pdbx_strand_id
1 'polypeptide(L)'
;MRKTLTCLGVFLAGTLGTLGCSGAGSQGSNSTSVAPITPPMTIVLDSSIDDWPTGEVAVGDEYYLYVRFSAGEAITPQSNNETLVVSLDVDATQTTGHPTGEMGIDLEISFSPPYEGRIGNGTQVMAITPDGERVKLAPGLLDISVSPSHASEWFEMRIARRVPAELLLPEAGLLTSGRVRGKLSMFNASGKRVAEAPEFGAMLPEAAQRTKRVRASVPPKSLGSVRIVSYNVLNSSPMDEPEPFSRILRALDPDIVLVQEWYDTPADELGSWFNMHLPISGRWRAVTGEGRGVAVISRLDLAAIGPTGLVIAPEGEDRTVRVMPALAETPIGTMAVASVHLKCCGSLDSREDKLRIAESRAIAQMMEEQTRDIGPHVRVVAGDFNLVGGTEPLYSLVRGFDSDGTNAAVATPFVLGDNAMYTWTSPTSRFLPSRLDFAVYSDSSAVLERSFVFDPARLSPEVVNSLNLDELDAMVSDHRPVVIDLRAP
;
A
#
# COMPACT_ATOMS: atom_id res chain seq x y z
N MET A 1 28.94 5.24 -15.56
CA MET A 1 29.19 4.70 -14.21
C MET A 1 28.41 3.40 -14.10
N ARG A 2 28.99 2.32 -13.56
CA ARG A 2 28.21 1.10 -13.26
C ARG A 2 27.39 1.38 -12.01
N LYS A 3 26.07 1.22 -12.08
CA LYS A 3 25.19 1.30 -10.89
C LYS A 3 25.35 0.01 -10.08
N THR A 4 25.25 0.11 -8.75
CA THR A 4 25.36 -1.04 -7.86
C THR A 4 23.95 -1.47 -7.47
N LEU A 5 23.47 -2.58 -8.04
CA LEU A 5 22.27 -3.24 -7.55
C LEU A 5 22.64 -4.03 -6.31
N THR A 6 21.95 -3.81 -5.19
CA THR A 6 22.39 -4.31 -3.90
C THR A 6 21.32 -5.17 -3.24
N CYS A 7 21.75 -6.36 -2.81
CA CYS A 7 21.00 -7.29 -1.98
C CYS A 7 21.80 -7.59 -0.70
N LEU A 8 22.34 -6.56 -0.03
CA LEU A 8 23.13 -6.71 1.20
C LEU A 8 22.32 -6.29 2.42
N GLY A 9 22.48 -7.05 3.51
CA GLY A 9 22.15 -6.59 4.85
C GLY A 9 23.08 -5.46 5.28
N VAL A 10 22.52 -4.41 5.89
CA VAL A 10 23.28 -3.29 6.45
C VAL A 10 24.24 -3.81 7.53
N PHE A 11 25.54 -3.72 7.29
CA PHE A 11 26.55 -3.90 8.34
C PHE A 11 26.79 -2.56 9.03
N LEU A 12 26.28 -2.38 10.25
CA LEU A 12 26.87 -1.39 11.16
C LEU A 12 28.22 -1.94 11.64
N ALA A 13 29.31 -1.35 11.15
CA ALA A 13 30.65 -1.62 11.64
C ALA A 13 30.81 -1.03 13.05
N GLY A 14 30.57 -1.85 14.08
CA GLY A 14 30.92 -1.56 15.47
C GLY A 14 32.42 -1.74 15.71
N THR A 15 33.04 -0.71 16.25
CA THR A 15 34.46 -0.60 16.60
C THR A 15 34.91 -1.63 17.66
N LEU A 16 36.17 -2.06 17.53
CA LEU A 16 36.86 -2.98 18.43
C LEU A 16 36.90 -2.48 19.89
N GLY A 17 36.57 -3.38 20.82
CA GLY A 17 36.97 -3.31 22.23
C GLY A 17 37.53 -4.67 22.66
N THR A 18 38.84 -4.73 22.88
CA THR A 18 39.54 -5.87 23.48
C THR A 18 39.41 -5.84 25.01
N LEU A 19 39.34 -7.03 25.64
CA LEU A 19 39.64 -7.43 27.04
C LEU A 19 38.75 -8.65 27.35
N GLY A 20 39.16 -9.78 27.93
CA GLY A 20 40.39 -10.29 28.51
C GLY A 20 40.09 -11.70 29.06
N CYS A 21 41.09 -12.58 29.09
CA CYS A 21 40.97 -13.99 29.50
C CYS A 21 40.79 -14.20 31.02
N SER A 22 39.96 -15.17 31.39
CA SER A 22 40.03 -16.08 32.56
C SER A 22 38.78 -16.98 32.50
N GLY A 23 38.71 -18.27 32.82
CA GLY A 23 39.62 -19.24 33.41
C GLY A 23 38.76 -20.29 34.15
N ALA A 24 38.65 -21.50 33.58
CA ALA A 24 38.28 -22.81 34.16
C ALA A 24 36.95 -23.02 34.94
N GLY A 25 36.22 -24.09 34.56
CA GLY A 25 35.20 -24.73 35.41
C GLY A 25 34.29 -25.70 34.65
N SER A 26 34.67 -26.96 34.54
CA SER A 26 33.85 -28.06 33.98
C SER A 26 32.79 -28.54 34.97
N GLN A 27 31.53 -28.65 34.57
CA GLN A 27 30.63 -29.74 34.97
C GLN A 27 29.59 -30.00 33.87
N GLY A 28 29.46 -31.27 33.48
CA GLY A 28 28.50 -31.72 32.50
C GLY A 28 27.08 -31.71 33.04
N SER A 29 26.14 -31.27 32.20
CA SER A 29 24.74 -31.66 32.32
C SER A 29 24.23 -31.96 30.91
N ASN A 30 23.77 -33.18 30.71
CA ASN A 30 22.97 -33.56 29.53
C ASN A 30 21.62 -32.88 29.67
N SER A 31 21.51 -31.63 29.20
CA SER A 31 20.21 -31.04 28.88
C SER A 31 19.99 -31.24 27.39
N THR A 32 19.03 -32.09 27.02
CA THR A 32 18.37 -32.02 25.72
C THR A 32 17.82 -30.61 25.57
N SER A 33 18.57 -29.73 24.90
CA SER A 33 18.08 -28.40 24.55
C SER A 33 16.97 -28.59 23.54
N VAL A 34 15.73 -28.54 24.00
CA VAL A 34 14.62 -28.16 23.13
C VAL A 34 15.04 -26.80 22.56
N ALA A 35 15.36 -26.79 21.27
CA ALA A 35 15.73 -25.56 20.59
C ALA A 35 14.65 -24.52 20.91
N PRO A 36 15.01 -23.30 21.33
CA PRO A 36 14.01 -22.25 21.50
C PRO A 36 13.29 -22.13 20.17
N ILE A 37 11.97 -22.34 20.21
CA ILE A 37 11.10 -22.09 19.07
C ILE A 37 11.22 -20.59 18.83
N THR A 38 12.10 -20.20 17.90
CA THR A 38 12.16 -18.84 17.42
C THR A 38 10.74 -18.50 16.96
N PRO A 39 10.11 -17.44 17.49
CA PRO A 39 8.80 -17.05 17.02
C PRO A 39 8.83 -16.95 15.49
N PRO A 40 7.78 -17.40 14.79
CA PRO A 40 7.77 -17.35 13.34
C PRO A 40 8.02 -15.90 12.90
N MET A 41 9.09 -15.71 12.12
CA MET A 41 9.43 -14.40 11.58
C MET A 41 8.29 -13.93 10.70
N THR A 42 7.80 -12.73 10.97
CA THR A 42 6.66 -12.16 10.25
C THR A 42 7.17 -10.95 9.49
N ILE A 43 7.31 -11.09 8.17
CA ILE A 43 7.67 -9.97 7.29
C ILE A 43 6.42 -9.14 7.03
N VAL A 44 6.58 -7.82 7.09
CA VAL A 44 5.55 -6.82 6.90
C VAL A 44 5.91 -5.92 5.72
N LEU A 45 5.06 -5.88 4.69
CA LEU A 45 5.25 -4.98 3.55
C LEU A 45 4.76 -3.58 3.90
N ASP A 46 5.62 -2.79 4.54
CA ASP A 46 5.33 -1.43 5.01
C ASP A 46 6.28 -0.36 4.48
N SER A 47 7.14 -0.73 3.51
CA SER A 47 8.17 0.14 2.93
C SER A 47 9.38 0.38 3.86
N SER A 48 9.47 -0.35 4.98
CA SER A 48 10.67 -0.47 5.80
C SER A 48 11.31 -1.85 5.60
N ILE A 49 12.59 -1.98 5.95
CA ILE A 49 13.29 -3.27 5.94
C ILE A 49 13.79 -3.65 7.34
N ASP A 50 13.29 -2.98 8.38
CA ASP A 50 13.79 -3.10 9.75
C ASP A 50 13.44 -4.44 10.41
N ASP A 51 12.35 -5.07 9.99
CA ASP A 51 11.88 -6.38 10.43
C ASP A 51 12.57 -7.55 9.73
N TRP A 52 13.36 -7.28 8.69
CA TRP A 52 14.06 -8.31 7.93
C TRP A 52 15.26 -8.88 8.71
N PRO A 53 15.46 -10.21 8.67
CA PRO A 53 16.63 -10.81 9.26
C PRO A 53 17.92 -10.26 8.64
N THR A 54 18.93 -10.06 9.49
CA THR A 54 20.21 -9.50 9.06
C THR A 54 20.84 -10.37 7.99
N GLY A 55 21.17 -9.77 6.84
CA GLY A 55 21.85 -10.47 5.74
C GLY A 55 20.94 -11.28 4.82
N GLU A 56 19.68 -11.52 5.20
CA GLU A 56 18.74 -12.28 4.36
C GLU A 56 18.14 -11.39 3.27
N VAL A 57 18.09 -11.91 2.04
CA VAL A 57 17.49 -11.22 0.89
C VAL A 57 16.09 -11.75 0.62
N ALA A 58 15.89 -13.03 0.90
CA ALA A 58 14.63 -13.72 0.74
C ALA A 58 14.36 -14.63 1.93
N VAL A 59 13.10 -14.66 2.35
CA VAL A 59 12.59 -15.54 3.40
C VAL A 59 11.19 -16.00 2.99
N GLY A 60 10.64 -17.01 3.63
CA GLY A 60 9.26 -17.41 3.34
C GLY A 60 8.57 -18.06 4.51
N ASP A 61 7.25 -17.91 4.51
CA ASP A 61 6.32 -18.61 5.39
C ASP A 61 5.45 -19.58 4.57
N GLU A 62 4.46 -20.21 5.19
CA GLU A 62 3.57 -21.15 4.51
C GLU A 62 2.75 -20.53 3.34
N TYR A 63 2.60 -19.20 3.26
CA TYR A 63 1.76 -18.52 2.28
C TYR A 63 2.55 -17.77 1.20
N TYR A 64 3.71 -17.20 1.56
CA TYR A 64 4.43 -16.26 0.71
C TYR A 64 5.95 -16.50 0.72
N LEU A 65 6.56 -16.30 -0.44
CA LEU A 65 7.97 -15.96 -0.57
C LEU A 65 8.09 -14.43 -0.51
N TYR A 66 8.98 -13.94 0.35
CA TYR A 66 9.31 -12.54 0.49
C TYR A 66 10.71 -12.29 -0.09
N VAL A 67 10.88 -11.18 -0.83
CA VAL A 67 12.17 -10.72 -1.35
C VAL A 67 12.33 -9.22 -1.07
N ARG A 68 13.46 -8.80 -0.50
CA ARG A 68 13.85 -7.38 -0.43
C ARG A 68 14.97 -7.07 -1.41
N PHE A 69 14.98 -5.86 -1.94
CA PHE A 69 16.03 -5.41 -2.85
C PHE A 69 16.18 -3.89 -2.85
N SER A 70 17.37 -3.44 -3.25
CA SER A 70 17.65 -2.02 -3.49
C SER A 70 18.16 -1.79 -4.90
N ALA A 71 17.67 -0.72 -5.53
CA ALA A 71 18.15 -0.22 -6.81
C ALA A 71 19.50 0.54 -6.70
N GLY A 72 19.95 0.83 -5.47
CA GLY A 72 21.11 1.67 -5.17
C GLY A 72 20.88 3.18 -5.34
N GLU A 73 19.68 3.56 -5.77
CA GLU A 73 19.18 4.93 -5.87
C GLU A 73 17.65 4.92 -5.81
N ALA A 74 17.03 6.09 -5.59
CA ALA A 74 15.58 6.20 -5.61
C ALA A 74 15.03 6.02 -7.04
N ILE A 75 14.18 5.01 -7.24
CA ILE A 75 13.49 4.77 -8.52
C ILE A 75 11.99 4.59 -8.30
N THR A 76 11.15 4.98 -9.26
CA THR A 76 9.74 4.53 -9.29
C THR A 76 9.70 3.12 -9.88
N PRO A 77 9.47 2.05 -9.10
CA PRO A 77 9.74 0.67 -9.53
C PRO A 77 8.98 0.32 -10.82
N GLN A 78 7.71 0.71 -10.91
CA GLN A 78 6.82 0.39 -12.04
C GLN A 78 6.76 1.49 -13.12
N SER A 79 7.63 2.50 -13.07
CA SER A 79 7.69 3.55 -14.10
C SER A 79 9.09 4.19 -14.15
N ASN A 80 10.13 3.36 -14.10
CA ASN A 80 11.52 3.77 -14.19
C ASN A 80 12.01 3.83 -15.65
N ASN A 81 13.18 4.43 -15.88
CA ASN A 81 13.86 4.47 -17.18
C ASN A 81 14.74 3.23 -17.46
N GLU A 82 14.71 2.24 -16.57
CA GLU A 82 15.41 0.96 -16.66
C GLU A 82 14.45 -0.15 -16.23
N THR A 83 14.54 -1.32 -16.86
CA THR A 83 13.78 -2.50 -16.45
C THR A 83 14.53 -3.20 -15.33
N LEU A 84 13.88 -3.36 -14.17
CA LEU A 84 14.37 -4.23 -13.10
C LEU A 84 13.73 -5.62 -13.27
N VAL A 85 14.53 -6.67 -13.25
CA VAL A 85 14.07 -8.06 -13.38
C VAL A 85 14.48 -8.86 -12.15
N VAL A 86 13.50 -9.51 -11.53
CA VAL A 86 13.70 -10.56 -10.54
C VAL A 86 13.55 -11.90 -11.25
N SER A 87 14.65 -12.63 -11.42
CA SER A 87 14.66 -13.98 -12.01
C SER A 87 14.72 -15.01 -10.88
N LEU A 88 13.81 -15.98 -10.89
CA LEU A 88 13.68 -17.01 -9.87
C LEU A 88 13.81 -18.41 -10.48
N ASP A 89 14.62 -19.23 -9.82
CA ASP A 89 14.66 -20.68 -9.93
C ASP A 89 13.87 -21.20 -8.72
N VAL A 90 12.64 -21.64 -8.97
CA VAL A 90 11.61 -21.79 -7.94
C VAL A 90 11.69 -23.14 -7.22
N ASP A 91 12.53 -24.06 -7.69
CA ASP A 91 12.79 -25.36 -7.05
C ASP A 91 14.29 -25.66 -6.84
N ALA A 92 15.15 -24.68 -7.14
CA ALA A 92 16.61 -24.78 -7.12
C ALA A 92 17.17 -25.89 -8.04
N THR A 93 16.49 -26.18 -9.15
CA THR A 93 16.85 -27.23 -10.11
C THR A 93 17.11 -26.65 -11.49
N GLN A 94 18.35 -26.79 -11.97
CA GLN A 94 18.76 -26.19 -13.25
C GLN A 94 17.97 -26.69 -14.48
N THR A 95 17.44 -27.92 -14.42
CA THR A 95 16.81 -28.60 -15.56
C THR A 95 15.31 -28.39 -15.68
N THR A 96 14.66 -27.80 -14.67
CA THR A 96 13.21 -27.54 -14.64
C THR A 96 12.86 -26.15 -15.18
N GLY A 97 13.80 -25.19 -15.12
CA GLY A 97 13.71 -23.88 -15.77
C GLY A 97 14.74 -23.67 -16.89
N HIS A 98 14.75 -22.47 -17.48
CA HIS A 98 15.70 -22.12 -18.53
C HIS A 98 17.13 -21.95 -17.97
N PRO A 99 18.13 -22.74 -18.44
CA PRO A 99 19.47 -22.71 -17.85
C PRO A 99 20.15 -21.34 -17.98
N THR A 100 20.46 -20.73 -16.84
CA THR A 100 21.17 -19.45 -16.76
C THR A 100 22.24 -19.51 -15.67
N GLY A 101 23.49 -19.78 -16.05
CA GLY A 101 24.54 -20.04 -15.08
C GLY A 101 24.26 -21.36 -14.35
N GLU A 102 24.27 -21.36 -13.02
CA GLU A 102 23.95 -22.53 -12.20
C GLU A 102 22.46 -22.67 -11.84
N MET A 103 21.63 -21.73 -12.29
CA MET A 103 20.18 -21.69 -12.02
C MET A 103 19.37 -22.17 -13.24
N GLY A 104 18.20 -22.73 -12.99
CA GLY A 104 17.15 -22.94 -14.00
C GLY A 104 16.05 -21.91 -13.77
N ILE A 105 15.98 -20.85 -14.58
CA ILE A 105 15.00 -19.78 -14.32
C ILE A 105 13.61 -20.24 -14.78
N ASP A 106 12.66 -20.34 -13.84
CA ASP A 106 11.27 -20.70 -14.09
C ASP A 106 10.34 -19.48 -14.14
N LEU A 107 10.70 -18.40 -13.44
CA LEU A 107 9.85 -17.24 -13.27
C LEU A 107 10.66 -15.93 -13.37
N GLU A 108 10.19 -14.99 -14.18
CA GLU A 108 10.71 -13.62 -14.23
C GLU A 108 9.62 -12.60 -13.93
N ILE A 109 9.89 -11.71 -12.98
CA ILE A 109 9.06 -10.55 -12.66
C ILE A 109 9.84 -9.31 -13.09
N SER A 110 9.34 -8.63 -14.12
CA SER A 110 9.96 -7.44 -14.70
C SER A 110 9.15 -6.21 -14.36
N PHE A 111 9.78 -5.24 -13.70
CA PHE A 111 9.23 -3.91 -13.46
C PHE A 111 9.71 -2.95 -14.54
N SER A 112 8.81 -2.11 -15.05
CA SER A 112 9.06 -1.28 -16.24
C SER A 112 9.54 -2.11 -17.44
N PRO A 113 8.79 -3.15 -17.86
CA PRO A 113 9.20 -4.03 -18.94
C PRO A 113 9.31 -3.26 -20.27
N PRO A 114 10.20 -3.65 -21.20
CA PRO A 114 10.28 -3.02 -22.51
C PRO A 114 8.95 -3.12 -23.27
N TYR A 115 8.59 -2.04 -23.96
CA TYR A 115 7.40 -1.95 -24.80
C TYR A 115 7.73 -1.16 -26.06
N GLU A 116 7.60 -1.77 -27.25
CA GLU A 116 7.84 -1.11 -28.56
C GLU A 116 9.20 -0.39 -28.66
N GLY A 117 10.28 -1.00 -28.16
CA GLY A 117 11.65 -0.44 -28.27
C GLY A 117 11.96 0.70 -27.30
N ARG A 118 11.07 0.98 -26.34
CA ARG A 118 11.29 1.89 -25.21
C ARG A 118 11.05 1.13 -23.89
N ILE A 119 11.46 1.73 -22.78
CA ILE A 119 11.08 1.22 -21.46
C ILE A 119 9.60 1.55 -21.22
N GLY A 120 8.83 0.54 -20.85
CA GLY A 120 7.42 0.68 -20.49
C GLY A 120 7.24 0.93 -18.99
N ASN A 121 5.99 0.84 -18.56
CA ASN A 121 5.56 0.95 -17.17
C ASN A 121 4.69 -0.25 -16.78
N GLY A 122 4.47 -0.39 -15.47
CA GLY A 122 3.84 -1.54 -14.85
C GLY A 122 4.80 -2.70 -14.66
N THR A 123 4.22 -3.88 -14.55
CA THR A 123 4.90 -5.14 -14.29
C THR A 123 4.51 -6.17 -15.35
N GLN A 124 5.48 -6.99 -15.72
CA GLN A 124 5.29 -8.17 -16.56
C GLN A 124 5.80 -9.39 -15.80
N VAL A 125 5.00 -10.45 -15.81
CA VAL A 125 5.37 -11.74 -15.20
C VAL A 125 5.42 -12.79 -16.30
N MET A 126 6.49 -13.56 -16.34
CA MET A 126 6.73 -14.60 -17.34
C MET A 126 7.12 -15.90 -16.64
N ALA A 127 6.36 -16.97 -16.88
CA ALA A 127 6.86 -18.32 -16.66
C ALA A 127 7.79 -18.70 -17.81
N ILE A 128 8.87 -19.43 -17.52
CA ILE A 128 9.89 -19.81 -18.49
C ILE A 128 10.12 -21.31 -18.40
N THR A 129 10.00 -22.00 -19.53
CA THR A 129 10.21 -23.45 -19.62
C THR A 129 11.70 -23.79 -19.84
N PRO A 130 12.12 -25.06 -19.69
CA PRO A 130 13.50 -25.49 -19.94
C PRO A 130 14.06 -25.13 -21.33
N ASP A 131 13.22 -25.16 -22.36
CA ASP A 131 13.57 -24.81 -23.74
C ASP A 131 13.53 -23.29 -24.01
N GLY A 132 13.20 -22.48 -23.01
CA GLY A 132 13.20 -21.02 -23.07
C GLY A 132 11.91 -20.42 -23.63
N GLU A 133 10.84 -21.20 -23.77
CA GLU A 133 9.51 -20.67 -24.07
C GLU A 133 9.07 -19.75 -22.92
N ARG A 134 8.47 -18.60 -23.26
CA ARG A 134 8.05 -17.59 -22.29
C ARG A 134 6.53 -17.44 -22.34
N VAL A 135 5.88 -17.75 -21.22
CA VAL A 135 4.43 -17.66 -21.08
C VAL A 135 4.09 -16.50 -20.16
N LYS A 136 3.40 -15.50 -20.69
CA LYS A 136 2.97 -14.34 -19.91
C LYS A 136 1.89 -14.74 -18.91
N LEU A 137 2.10 -14.39 -17.65
CA LEU A 137 1.15 -14.59 -16.56
C LEU A 137 0.51 -13.25 -16.18
N ALA A 138 -0.76 -13.29 -15.77
CA ALA A 138 -1.38 -12.16 -15.11
C ALA A 138 -0.80 -12.03 -13.69
N PRO A 139 -0.31 -10.86 -13.25
CA PRO A 139 0.31 -10.72 -11.92
C PRO A 139 -0.60 -11.13 -10.76
N GLY A 140 -1.92 -10.96 -10.90
CA GLY A 140 -2.91 -11.36 -9.92
C GLY A 140 -2.97 -12.87 -9.65
N LEU A 141 -2.47 -13.73 -10.54
CA LEU A 141 -2.42 -15.19 -10.33
C LEU A 141 -1.41 -15.60 -9.24
N LEU A 142 -0.43 -14.73 -8.98
CA LEU A 142 0.65 -14.94 -8.01
C LEU A 142 0.49 -14.04 -6.78
N ASP A 143 -0.63 -13.30 -6.64
CA ASP A 143 -0.90 -12.32 -5.57
C ASP A 143 0.33 -11.45 -5.23
N ILE A 144 1.06 -11.03 -6.28
CA ILE A 144 2.31 -10.30 -6.11
C ILE A 144 1.98 -8.90 -5.59
N SER A 145 2.68 -8.47 -4.54
CA SER A 145 2.64 -7.10 -4.04
C SER A 145 4.05 -6.60 -3.81
N VAL A 146 4.26 -5.30 -4.08
CA VAL A 146 5.54 -4.61 -3.88
C VAL A 146 5.31 -3.33 -3.09
N SER A 147 6.19 -3.04 -2.14
CA SER A 147 6.15 -1.86 -1.28
C SER A 147 7.53 -1.18 -1.25
N PRO A 148 7.62 0.17 -1.30
CA PRO A 148 6.54 1.11 -1.60
C PRO A 148 6.15 1.13 -3.08
N SER A 149 5.01 1.78 -3.39
CA SER A 149 4.58 2.12 -4.77
C SER A 149 5.21 3.39 -5.34
N HIS A 150 5.71 4.27 -4.47
CA HIS A 150 6.40 5.50 -4.85
C HIS A 150 7.91 5.28 -5.04
N ALA A 151 8.62 6.33 -5.45
CA ALA A 151 10.05 6.32 -5.56
C ALA A 151 10.73 5.99 -4.23
N SER A 152 11.57 4.97 -4.24
CA SER A 152 12.33 4.52 -3.07
C SER A 152 13.63 3.88 -3.53
N GLU A 153 14.59 3.81 -2.63
CA GLU A 153 15.80 3.03 -2.83
C GLU A 153 15.55 1.55 -2.52
N TRP A 154 14.83 1.29 -1.44
CA TRP A 154 14.52 -0.05 -0.95
C TRP A 154 13.08 -0.45 -1.26
N PHE A 155 12.93 -1.73 -1.59
CA PHE A 155 11.67 -2.37 -1.89
C PHE A 155 11.59 -3.73 -1.22
N GLU A 156 10.35 -4.10 -0.91
CA GLU A 156 9.98 -5.43 -0.47
C GLU A 156 8.90 -5.96 -1.41
N MET A 157 8.95 -7.24 -1.71
CA MET A 157 7.99 -7.92 -2.56
C MET A 157 7.57 -9.23 -1.92
N ARG A 158 6.29 -9.58 -2.05
CA ARG A 158 5.80 -10.92 -1.75
C ARG A 158 5.24 -11.60 -2.99
N ILE A 159 5.35 -12.92 -3.03
CA ILE A 159 4.84 -13.79 -4.09
C ILE A 159 4.09 -14.94 -3.43
N ALA A 160 2.84 -15.20 -3.83
CA ALA A 160 2.07 -16.30 -3.29
C ALA A 160 2.70 -17.65 -3.62
N ARG A 161 2.62 -18.55 -2.65
CA ARG A 161 3.03 -19.95 -2.80
C ARG A 161 1.88 -20.84 -3.26
N ARG A 162 0.64 -20.33 -3.23
CA ARG A 162 -0.53 -21.01 -3.78
C ARG A 162 -0.96 -20.30 -5.06
N VAL A 163 -0.79 -21.00 -6.18
CA VAL A 163 -1.17 -20.54 -7.53
C VAL A 163 -2.24 -21.46 -8.11
N PRO A 164 -2.97 -21.02 -9.16
CA PRO A 164 -3.79 -21.91 -9.98
C PRO A 164 -2.98 -23.07 -10.55
N ALA A 165 -3.58 -24.26 -10.63
CA ALA A 165 -2.90 -25.49 -11.05
C ALA A 165 -2.39 -25.45 -12.51
N GLU A 166 -2.92 -24.51 -13.30
CA GLU A 166 -2.60 -24.32 -14.71
C GLU A 166 -1.29 -23.53 -14.94
N LEU A 167 -0.63 -23.04 -13.88
CA LEU A 167 0.68 -22.39 -14.02
C LEU A 167 1.77 -23.44 -14.33
N LEU A 168 2.60 -23.14 -15.35
CA LEU A 168 3.77 -23.93 -15.76
C LEU A 168 4.97 -23.77 -14.80
N LEU A 169 4.73 -23.78 -13.49
CA LEU A 169 5.80 -23.76 -12.49
C LEU A 169 6.05 -25.16 -11.94
N PRO A 170 7.31 -25.51 -11.62
CA PRO A 170 7.62 -26.73 -10.86
C PRO A 170 6.82 -26.83 -9.56
N GLU A 171 6.36 -28.04 -9.23
CA GLU A 171 5.61 -28.31 -7.99
C GLU A 171 6.53 -28.25 -6.75
N ALA A 172 7.80 -28.62 -6.90
CA ALA A 172 8.79 -28.56 -5.83
C ALA A 172 9.16 -27.11 -5.47
N GLY A 173 9.64 -26.87 -4.24
CA GLY A 173 10.16 -25.57 -3.83
C GLY A 173 9.07 -24.56 -3.49
N LEU A 174 8.87 -23.55 -4.36
CA LEU A 174 7.96 -22.42 -4.10
C LEU A 174 6.55 -22.89 -3.73
N LEU A 175 6.01 -23.88 -4.45
CA LEU A 175 4.63 -24.35 -4.30
C LEU A 175 4.45 -25.43 -3.21
N THR A 176 5.52 -26.01 -2.66
CA THR A 176 5.49 -27.07 -1.63
C THR A 176 6.43 -26.77 -0.48
N SER A 177 7.51 -27.50 -0.29
CA SER A 177 8.64 -27.12 0.56
C SER A 177 9.92 -27.27 -0.24
N GLY A 178 10.97 -26.53 0.11
CA GLY A 178 12.25 -26.67 -0.56
C GLY A 178 13.05 -25.40 -0.62
N ARG A 179 14.00 -25.37 -1.55
CA ARG A 179 14.87 -24.22 -1.77
C ARG A 179 14.42 -23.45 -3.00
N VAL A 180 14.44 -22.13 -2.90
CA VAL A 180 14.36 -21.23 -4.06
C VAL A 180 15.70 -20.51 -4.22
N ARG A 181 16.07 -20.19 -5.46
CA ARG A 181 17.19 -19.30 -5.78
C ARG A 181 16.68 -18.15 -6.61
N GLY A 182 17.36 -17.03 -6.56
CA GLY A 182 17.01 -15.87 -7.36
C GLY A 182 18.18 -14.95 -7.62
N LYS A 183 17.97 -14.03 -8.55
CA LYS A 183 18.90 -12.93 -8.82
C LYS A 183 18.13 -11.72 -9.31
N LEU A 184 18.71 -10.54 -9.10
CA LEU A 184 18.19 -9.30 -9.67
C LEU A 184 19.13 -8.75 -10.74
N SER A 185 18.54 -8.18 -11.78
CA SER A 185 19.25 -7.55 -12.89
C SER A 185 18.52 -6.30 -13.36
N MET A 186 19.27 -5.30 -13.83
CA MET A 186 18.71 -4.10 -14.46
C MET A 186 19.15 -3.99 -15.90
N PHE A 187 18.22 -3.57 -16.77
CA PHE A 187 18.44 -3.40 -18.20
C PHE A 187 18.03 -2.01 -18.64
N ASN A 188 18.82 -1.40 -19.53
CA ASN A 188 18.44 -0.14 -20.15
C ASN A 188 17.49 -0.35 -21.34
N ALA A 189 17.05 0.74 -21.98
CA ALA A 189 16.16 0.71 -23.15
C ALA A 189 16.67 -0.12 -24.33
N SER A 190 17.99 -0.32 -24.48
CA SER A 190 18.56 -1.15 -25.54
C SER A 190 18.65 -2.64 -25.17
N GLY A 191 18.09 -3.05 -24.03
CA GLY A 191 18.18 -4.42 -23.51
C GLY A 191 19.57 -4.78 -22.97
N LYS A 192 20.47 -3.82 -22.78
CA LYS A 192 21.80 -4.07 -22.22
C LYS A 192 21.69 -4.12 -20.70
N ARG A 193 22.24 -5.17 -20.09
CA ARG A 193 22.37 -5.26 -18.63
C ARG A 193 23.31 -4.16 -18.11
N VAL A 194 22.81 -3.33 -17.20
CA VAL A 194 23.52 -2.19 -16.61
C VAL A 194 23.90 -2.42 -15.15
N ALA A 195 23.17 -3.28 -14.44
CA ALA A 195 23.48 -3.72 -13.09
C ALA A 195 23.00 -5.15 -12.86
N GLU A 196 23.61 -5.83 -11.89
CA GLU A 196 23.29 -7.20 -11.47
C GLU A 196 23.68 -7.34 -9.99
N ALA A 197 22.81 -7.96 -9.20
CA ALA A 197 23.09 -8.28 -7.80
C ALA A 197 23.60 -9.73 -7.66
N PRO A 198 24.29 -10.07 -6.55
CA PRO A 198 24.59 -11.46 -6.23
C PRO A 198 23.32 -12.33 -6.19
N GLU A 199 23.48 -13.62 -6.46
CA GLU A 199 22.41 -14.58 -6.27
C GLU A 199 21.98 -14.65 -4.79
N PHE A 200 20.69 -14.85 -4.58
CA PHE A 200 20.09 -15.10 -3.27
C PHE A 200 19.35 -16.43 -3.28
N GLY A 201 18.95 -16.89 -2.10
CA GLY A 201 18.04 -18.02 -1.97
C GLY A 201 17.36 -18.03 -0.63
N ALA A 202 16.30 -18.81 -0.52
CA ALA A 202 15.56 -19.03 0.71
C ALA A 202 15.22 -20.51 0.85
N MET A 203 15.23 -21.00 2.10
CA MET A 203 14.60 -22.27 2.44
C MET A 203 13.16 -21.99 2.84
N LEU A 204 12.22 -22.66 2.20
CA LEU A 204 10.80 -22.49 2.41
C LEU A 204 10.22 -23.67 3.21
N PRO A 205 9.35 -23.40 4.21
CA PRO A 205 8.62 -24.44 4.91
C PRO A 205 7.55 -25.05 4.00
N GLU A 206 6.78 -26.02 4.49
CA GLU A 206 5.63 -26.54 3.76
C GLU A 206 4.62 -25.43 3.42
N ALA A 207 4.15 -25.40 2.18
CA ALA A 207 3.17 -24.44 1.71
C ALA A 207 1.77 -24.78 2.24
N ALA A 208 0.99 -23.74 2.54
CA ALA A 208 -0.39 -23.88 2.92
C ALA A 208 -1.24 -24.42 1.75
N GLN A 209 -2.19 -25.28 2.07
CA GLN A 209 -3.08 -25.90 1.08
C GLN A 209 -4.13 -24.93 0.50
N ARG A 210 -4.27 -23.74 1.09
CA ARG A 210 -5.25 -22.72 0.70
C ARG A 210 -4.59 -21.35 0.70
N THR A 211 -5.11 -20.45 -0.13
CA THR A 211 -4.73 -19.03 -0.08
C THR A 211 -5.03 -18.45 1.30
N LYS A 212 -4.19 -17.50 1.73
CA LYS A 212 -4.35 -16.85 3.03
C LYS A 212 -5.66 -16.07 3.05
N ARG A 213 -6.59 -16.49 3.91
CA ARG A 213 -7.79 -15.74 4.27
C ARG A 213 -7.92 -15.71 5.78
N VAL A 214 -8.19 -14.53 6.32
CA VAL A 214 -8.10 -14.29 7.76
C VAL A 214 -9.46 -14.22 8.42
N ARG A 215 -9.51 -14.70 9.66
CA ARG A 215 -10.68 -14.60 10.54
C ARG A 215 -10.59 -13.33 11.40
N ALA A 216 -10.39 -12.20 10.74
CA ALA A 216 -10.30 -10.90 11.39
C ALA A 216 -11.67 -10.20 11.38
N SER A 217 -12.18 -9.80 12.55
CA SER A 217 -13.38 -8.96 12.64
C SER A 217 -13.03 -7.50 12.43
N VAL A 218 -13.94 -6.72 11.83
CA VAL A 218 -13.85 -5.25 11.86
C VAL A 218 -13.81 -4.81 13.32
N PRO A 219 -12.75 -4.12 13.78
CA PRO A 219 -12.68 -3.69 15.16
C PRO A 219 -13.83 -2.73 15.48
N PRO A 220 -14.52 -2.88 16.62
CA PRO A 220 -15.54 -1.92 17.02
C PRO A 220 -14.89 -0.55 17.27
N LYS A 221 -15.60 0.51 16.89
CA LYS A 221 -15.23 1.89 17.23
C LYS A 221 -15.46 2.11 18.73
N SER A 222 -14.49 2.66 19.44
CA SER A 222 -14.61 2.97 20.87
C SER A 222 -15.64 4.07 21.13
N LEU A 223 -16.23 4.07 22.32
CA LEU A 223 -17.13 5.15 22.72
C LEU A 223 -16.36 6.47 22.81
N GLY A 224 -16.87 7.51 22.15
CA GLY A 224 -16.26 8.84 22.14
C GLY A 224 -15.13 9.02 21.12
N SER A 225 -14.79 7.99 20.33
CA SER A 225 -13.93 8.16 19.15
C SER A 225 -14.73 8.47 17.89
N VAL A 226 -14.03 9.01 16.90
CA VAL A 226 -14.56 9.35 15.58
C VAL A 226 -13.93 8.41 14.56
N ARG A 227 -14.76 7.68 13.82
CA ARG A 227 -14.32 6.84 12.71
C ARG A 227 -14.44 7.59 11.39
N ILE A 228 -13.31 7.74 10.72
CA ILE A 228 -13.22 8.35 9.40
C ILE A 228 -12.89 7.26 8.39
N VAL A 229 -13.67 7.20 7.31
CA VAL A 229 -13.43 6.30 6.19
C VAL A 229 -13.11 7.13 4.95
N SER A 230 -11.92 6.94 4.38
CA SER A 230 -11.58 7.47 3.06
C SER A 230 -11.79 6.39 2.01
N TYR A 231 -12.53 6.68 0.94
CA TYR A 231 -12.84 5.69 -0.08
C TYR A 231 -12.99 6.31 -1.47
N ASN A 232 -12.09 5.96 -2.39
CA ASN A 232 -12.29 6.17 -3.81
C ASN A 232 -13.30 5.13 -4.33
N VAL A 233 -14.44 5.59 -4.82
CA VAL A 233 -15.57 4.72 -5.18
C VAL A 233 -15.59 4.30 -6.64
N LEU A 234 -14.55 4.62 -7.42
CA LEU A 234 -14.41 4.32 -8.85
C LEU A 234 -15.56 4.89 -9.70
N ASN A 235 -15.33 6.00 -10.39
CA ASN A 235 -16.24 6.56 -11.41
C ASN A 235 -17.75 6.60 -11.06
N SER A 236 -18.11 7.07 -9.87
CA SER A 236 -19.49 7.15 -9.38
C SER A 236 -20.24 5.79 -9.33
N SER A 237 -19.53 4.66 -9.29
CA SER A 237 -20.14 3.31 -9.23
C SER A 237 -21.23 3.13 -8.16
N PRO A 238 -21.23 3.78 -6.98
CA PRO A 238 -22.34 3.66 -6.04
C PRO A 238 -23.71 4.12 -6.57
N MET A 239 -23.74 4.93 -7.63
CA MET A 239 -25.00 5.35 -8.28
C MET A 239 -25.63 4.22 -9.10
N ASP A 240 -24.80 3.37 -9.69
CA ASP A 240 -25.23 2.25 -10.52
C ASP A 240 -25.39 0.96 -9.71
N GLU A 241 -24.49 0.74 -8.74
CA GLU A 241 -24.42 -0.47 -7.91
C GLU A 241 -24.36 -0.10 -6.42
N PRO A 242 -25.45 0.39 -5.81
CA PRO A 242 -25.39 0.93 -4.44
C PRO A 242 -25.19 -0.14 -3.36
N GLU A 243 -25.67 -1.37 -3.56
CA GLU A 243 -25.72 -2.38 -2.52
C GLU A 243 -24.34 -2.77 -1.97
N PRO A 244 -23.33 -3.11 -2.79
CA PRO A 244 -21.99 -3.43 -2.31
C PRO A 244 -21.36 -2.31 -1.48
N PHE A 245 -21.42 -1.06 -1.96
CA PHE A 245 -20.89 0.09 -1.21
C PHE A 245 -21.64 0.30 0.10
N SER A 246 -22.97 0.15 0.08
CA SER A 246 -23.78 0.26 1.31
C SER A 246 -23.43 -0.83 2.32
N ARG A 247 -23.20 -2.08 1.88
CA ARG A 247 -22.80 -3.19 2.76
C ARG A 247 -21.44 -2.94 3.40
N ILE A 248 -20.46 -2.53 2.59
CA ILE A 248 -19.12 -2.15 3.07
C ILE A 248 -19.22 -1.02 4.10
N LEU A 249 -19.90 0.07 3.78
CA LEU A 249 -20.01 1.22 4.69
C LEU A 249 -20.81 0.88 5.96
N ARG A 250 -21.85 0.04 5.90
CA ARG A 250 -22.53 -0.47 7.11
C ARG A 250 -21.60 -1.29 7.99
N ALA A 251 -20.79 -2.17 7.39
CA ALA A 251 -19.83 -2.99 8.14
C ALA A 251 -18.75 -2.14 8.83
N LEU A 252 -18.38 -1.01 8.22
CA LEU A 252 -17.38 -0.09 8.78
C LEU A 252 -17.94 0.88 9.82
N ASP A 253 -19.23 1.21 9.76
CA ASP A 253 -19.92 2.15 10.67
C ASP A 253 -19.23 3.53 10.81
N PRO A 254 -18.99 4.27 9.70
CA PRO A 254 -18.29 5.55 9.73
C PRO A 254 -19.10 6.69 10.37
N ASP A 255 -18.39 7.64 10.98
CA ASP A 255 -18.95 8.96 11.35
C ASP A 255 -18.79 9.99 10.23
N ILE A 256 -17.65 9.92 9.53
CA ILE A 256 -17.28 10.79 8.41
C ILE A 256 -16.78 9.88 7.29
N VAL A 257 -17.23 10.15 6.08
CA VAL A 257 -16.77 9.50 4.85
C VAL A 257 -16.17 10.56 3.92
N LEU A 258 -14.93 10.35 3.53
CA LEU A 258 -14.18 11.19 2.59
C LEU A 258 -14.14 10.43 1.28
N VAL A 259 -14.90 10.89 0.29
CA VAL A 259 -15.08 10.15 -0.97
C VAL A 259 -14.31 10.80 -2.11
N GLN A 260 -13.75 9.96 -2.98
CA GLN A 260 -13.13 10.32 -4.25
C GLN A 260 -13.80 9.57 -5.41
N GLU A 261 -13.70 10.14 -6.61
CA GLU A 261 -14.34 9.67 -7.86
C GLU A 261 -15.86 9.58 -7.84
N TRP A 262 -16.53 10.30 -6.94
CA TRP A 262 -17.98 10.50 -7.06
C TRP A 262 -18.24 11.81 -7.81
N TYR A 263 -18.34 11.68 -9.13
CA TYR A 263 -18.39 12.82 -10.04
C TYR A 263 -19.78 13.41 -10.16
N ASP A 264 -19.79 14.74 -10.37
CA ASP A 264 -20.92 15.48 -10.95
C ASP A 264 -22.26 15.29 -10.18
N THR A 265 -22.19 15.02 -8.87
CA THR A 265 -23.34 14.78 -7.98
C THR A 265 -23.47 15.90 -6.94
N PRO A 266 -24.62 16.61 -6.87
CA PRO A 266 -24.89 17.62 -5.85
C PRO A 266 -24.89 17.06 -4.41
N ALA A 267 -24.61 17.93 -3.44
CA ALA A 267 -24.52 17.54 -2.02
C ALA A 267 -25.84 17.00 -1.45
N ASP A 268 -26.99 17.52 -1.85
CA ASP A 268 -28.30 17.04 -1.41
C ASP A 268 -28.64 15.65 -1.98
N GLU A 269 -28.23 15.37 -3.21
CA GLU A 269 -28.37 14.05 -3.82
C GLU A 269 -27.43 13.02 -3.16
N LEU A 270 -26.16 13.36 -2.93
CA LEU A 270 -25.23 12.51 -2.16
C LEU A 270 -25.76 12.23 -0.74
N GLY A 271 -26.22 13.27 -0.03
CA GLY A 271 -26.83 13.10 1.27
C GLY A 271 -28.06 12.19 1.22
N SER A 272 -28.89 12.31 0.18
CA SER A 272 -30.07 11.46 -0.01
C SER A 272 -29.70 10.00 -0.26
N TRP A 273 -28.66 9.74 -1.06
CA TRP A 273 -28.13 8.39 -1.26
C TRP A 273 -27.71 7.75 0.08
N PHE A 274 -26.93 8.48 0.89
CA PHE A 274 -26.49 7.97 2.20
C PHE A 274 -27.67 7.76 3.16
N ASN A 275 -28.65 8.66 3.19
CA ASN A 275 -29.84 8.49 4.03
C ASN A 275 -30.71 7.29 3.60
N MET A 276 -30.77 7.01 2.29
CA MET A 276 -31.50 5.86 1.75
C MET A 276 -30.79 4.54 2.05
N HIS A 277 -29.48 4.48 1.82
CA HIS A 277 -28.72 3.24 1.89
C HIS A 277 -28.09 2.97 3.27
N LEU A 278 -27.84 4.00 4.08
CA LEU A 278 -27.28 3.91 5.43
C LEU A 278 -28.19 4.60 6.46
N PRO A 279 -29.45 4.14 6.63
CA PRO A 279 -30.41 4.82 7.49
C PRO A 279 -29.93 4.84 8.94
N ILE A 280 -30.03 6.01 9.55
CA ILE A 280 -29.67 6.29 10.94
C ILE A 280 -30.83 7.04 11.61
N SER A 281 -30.82 7.15 12.94
CA SER A 281 -31.82 7.95 13.66
C SER A 281 -31.73 9.45 13.38
N GLY A 282 -30.56 9.92 12.93
CA GLY A 282 -30.33 11.29 12.46
C GLY A 282 -30.45 11.40 10.94
N ARG A 283 -29.60 12.23 10.33
CA ARG A 283 -29.45 12.29 8.88
C ARG A 283 -27.97 12.45 8.50
N TRP A 284 -27.61 11.85 7.38
CA TRP A 284 -26.38 12.16 6.68
C TRP A 284 -26.48 13.51 6.00
N ARG A 285 -25.40 14.27 6.07
CA ARG A 285 -25.16 15.54 5.39
C ARG A 285 -23.95 15.36 4.49
N ALA A 286 -23.95 15.99 3.32
CA ALA A 286 -22.78 16.03 2.46
C ALA A 286 -22.42 17.48 2.14
N VAL A 287 -21.16 17.70 1.80
CA VAL A 287 -20.68 18.92 1.18
C VAL A 287 -19.86 18.56 -0.05
N THR A 288 -20.03 19.36 -1.10
CA THR A 288 -19.32 19.27 -2.38
C THR A 288 -18.87 20.67 -2.82
N GLY A 289 -18.00 20.71 -3.82
CA GLY A 289 -17.49 21.93 -4.42
C GLY A 289 -17.15 21.74 -5.89
N GLU A 290 -16.41 22.69 -6.45
CA GLU A 290 -15.88 22.65 -7.82
C GLU A 290 -14.69 21.69 -7.96
N GLY A 291 -14.12 21.23 -6.83
CA GLY A 291 -13.18 20.12 -6.77
C GLY A 291 -13.84 18.84 -7.29
N ARG A 292 -13.67 18.58 -8.60
CA ARG A 292 -14.39 17.50 -9.28
C ARG A 292 -14.12 16.13 -8.66
N GLY A 293 -15.18 15.42 -8.30
CA GLY A 293 -15.13 14.03 -7.86
C GLY A 293 -14.77 13.82 -6.39
N VAL A 294 -14.77 14.86 -5.55
CA VAL A 294 -14.50 14.73 -4.12
C VAL A 294 -15.64 15.30 -3.27
N ALA A 295 -15.93 14.63 -2.16
CA ALA A 295 -16.98 15.03 -1.23
C ALA A 295 -16.62 14.64 0.21
N VAL A 296 -17.23 15.35 1.17
CA VAL A 296 -17.24 14.96 2.58
C VAL A 296 -18.67 14.69 2.99
N ILE A 297 -18.90 13.53 3.58
CA ILE A 297 -20.21 13.08 4.04
C ILE A 297 -20.12 12.74 5.53
N SER A 298 -21.10 13.16 6.33
CA SER A 298 -21.10 12.88 7.76
C SER A 298 -22.50 12.74 8.34
N ARG A 299 -22.64 11.88 9.34
CA ARG A 299 -23.83 11.81 10.21
C ARG A 299 -23.84 12.88 11.30
N LEU A 300 -22.72 13.58 11.49
CA LEU A 300 -22.54 14.69 12.41
C LEU A 300 -22.93 16.02 11.73
N ASP A 301 -22.88 17.12 12.48
CA ASP A 301 -23.02 18.45 11.87
C ASP A 301 -21.78 18.76 11.05
N LEU A 302 -22.02 19.29 9.84
CA LEU A 302 -21.03 19.43 8.78
C LEU A 302 -21.21 20.78 8.08
N ALA A 303 -20.12 21.52 7.87
CA ALA A 303 -20.11 22.78 7.14
C ALA A 303 -18.87 22.87 6.22
N ALA A 304 -19.05 23.28 4.97
CA ALA A 304 -17.93 23.52 4.07
C ALA A 304 -17.10 24.73 4.56
N ILE A 305 -15.78 24.68 4.32
CA ILE A 305 -14.86 25.80 4.56
C ILE A 305 -14.03 26.07 3.31
N GLY A 306 -13.32 27.19 3.27
CA GLY A 306 -12.48 27.52 2.11
C GLY A 306 -13.28 27.88 0.85
N PRO A 307 -12.58 28.00 -0.28
CA PRO A 307 -13.20 28.32 -1.56
C PRO A 307 -14.04 27.14 -2.08
N THR A 308 -15.08 27.43 -2.86
CA THR A 308 -15.86 26.41 -3.59
C THR A 308 -14.96 25.61 -4.53
N GLY A 309 -13.95 26.25 -5.13
CA GLY A 309 -12.89 25.61 -5.91
C GLY A 309 -11.53 26.22 -5.59
N LEU A 310 -10.57 25.39 -5.20
CA LEU A 310 -9.16 25.79 -5.05
C LEU A 310 -8.50 25.75 -6.42
N VAL A 311 -8.07 26.90 -6.96
CA VAL A 311 -7.44 26.99 -8.29
C VAL A 311 -5.95 27.26 -8.16
N ILE A 312 -5.13 26.54 -8.94
CA ILE A 312 -3.69 26.74 -9.07
C ILE A 312 -3.30 26.81 -10.54
N ALA A 313 -2.15 27.43 -10.85
CA ALA A 313 -1.61 27.50 -12.21
C ALA A 313 -0.12 27.13 -12.29
N PRO A 314 0.29 25.94 -11.83
CA PRO A 314 1.71 25.51 -11.80
C PRO A 314 2.35 25.42 -13.20
N GLU A 315 1.52 25.37 -14.25
CA GLU A 315 1.94 25.26 -15.65
C GLU A 315 1.52 26.47 -16.49
N GLY A 316 1.06 27.56 -15.85
CA GLY A 316 0.55 28.75 -16.52
C GLY A 316 -0.91 28.67 -16.98
N GLU A 317 -1.60 27.56 -16.71
CA GLU A 317 -3.04 27.39 -16.96
C GLU A 317 -3.78 27.07 -15.66
N ASP A 318 -4.96 27.65 -15.50
CA ASP A 318 -5.81 27.44 -14.32
C ASP A 318 -6.26 25.98 -14.22
N ARG A 319 -6.12 25.42 -13.03
CA ARG A 319 -6.53 24.08 -12.68
C ARG A 319 -7.21 24.08 -11.32
N THR A 320 -8.44 23.58 -11.27
CA THR A 320 -9.12 23.31 -10.00
C THR A 320 -8.55 22.05 -9.36
N VAL A 321 -8.02 22.20 -8.16
CA VAL A 321 -7.54 21.12 -7.29
C VAL A 321 -8.74 20.31 -6.79
N ARG A 322 -8.63 18.98 -6.83
CA ARG A 322 -9.66 18.08 -6.30
C ARG A 322 -9.50 17.94 -4.78
N VAL A 323 -10.08 18.90 -4.06
CA VAL A 323 -10.16 18.90 -2.60
C VAL A 323 -11.53 19.38 -2.16
N MET A 324 -12.07 18.78 -1.10
CA MET A 324 -13.28 19.27 -0.42
C MET A 324 -13.02 19.34 1.09
N PRO A 325 -12.73 20.54 1.64
CA PRO A 325 -12.55 20.72 3.07
C PRO A 325 -13.87 21.07 3.79
N ALA A 326 -14.01 20.58 5.03
CA ALA A 326 -15.19 20.80 5.84
C ALA A 326 -14.85 20.84 7.34
N LEU A 327 -15.70 21.49 8.13
CA LEU A 327 -15.75 21.34 9.57
C LEU A 327 -16.82 20.33 9.96
N ALA A 328 -16.46 19.40 10.83
CA ALA A 328 -17.38 18.47 11.46
C ALA A 328 -17.40 18.70 12.98
N GLU A 329 -18.58 18.78 13.58
CA GLU A 329 -18.72 18.85 15.03
C GLU A 329 -18.75 17.44 15.62
N THR A 330 -17.71 17.08 16.38
CA THR A 330 -17.52 15.68 16.79
C THR A 330 -17.39 15.53 18.31
N PRO A 331 -17.54 14.30 18.85
CA PRO A 331 -17.31 14.04 20.27
C PRO A 331 -15.91 14.41 20.79
N ILE A 332 -14.92 14.57 19.91
CA ILE A 332 -13.55 14.97 20.28
C ILE A 332 -13.28 16.46 20.01
N GLY A 333 -14.32 17.24 19.68
CA GLY A 333 -14.24 18.65 19.31
C GLY A 333 -14.51 18.91 17.83
N THR A 334 -14.40 20.17 17.41
CA THR A 334 -14.50 20.55 16.00
C THR A 334 -13.31 19.97 15.23
N MET A 335 -13.59 19.27 14.14
CA MET A 335 -12.58 18.68 13.26
C MET A 335 -12.59 19.36 11.90
N ALA A 336 -11.43 19.77 11.40
CA ALA A 336 -11.26 20.20 10.02
C ALA A 336 -10.81 18.99 9.19
N VAL A 337 -11.68 18.51 8.30
CA VAL A 337 -11.45 17.32 7.48
C VAL A 337 -11.41 17.71 6.00
N ALA A 338 -10.58 17.05 5.20
CA ALA A 338 -10.58 17.24 3.75
C ALA A 338 -10.46 15.92 3.00
N SER A 339 -11.35 15.72 2.04
CA SER A 339 -11.22 14.68 1.00
C SER A 339 -10.34 15.20 -0.14
N VAL A 340 -9.33 14.44 -0.56
CA VAL A 340 -8.43 14.81 -1.66
C VAL A 340 -8.34 13.73 -2.74
N HIS A 341 -8.13 14.14 -3.99
CA HIS A 341 -7.80 13.24 -5.10
C HIS A 341 -6.72 13.89 -5.98
N LEU A 342 -5.45 13.65 -5.65
CA LEU A 342 -4.32 14.31 -6.32
C LEU A 342 -4.08 13.77 -7.74
N LYS A 343 -3.30 14.51 -8.54
CA LYS A 343 -2.97 14.19 -9.92
C LYS A 343 -2.44 12.75 -10.06
N CYS A 344 -3.18 11.92 -10.79
CA CYS A 344 -2.82 10.54 -11.05
C CYS A 344 -1.57 10.37 -11.92
N CYS A 345 -1.00 9.16 -11.83
CA CYS A 345 0.07 8.63 -12.68
C CYS A 345 1.41 9.38 -12.57
N GLY A 346 2.31 9.07 -13.50
CA GLY A 346 3.64 9.64 -13.58
C GLY A 346 4.69 8.79 -12.87
N SER A 347 5.82 9.42 -12.62
CA SER A 347 7.01 8.84 -11.99
C SER A 347 7.73 9.94 -11.22
N LEU A 348 8.79 9.61 -10.50
CA LEU A 348 9.67 10.60 -9.90
C LEU A 348 10.04 11.71 -10.91
N ASP A 349 9.90 12.97 -10.49
CA ASP A 349 10.22 14.19 -11.25
C ASP A 349 9.43 14.41 -12.55
N SER A 350 8.42 13.58 -12.84
CA SER A 350 7.56 13.77 -13.99
C SER A 350 6.70 15.03 -13.85
N ARG A 351 6.04 15.42 -14.95
CA ARG A 351 5.06 16.51 -14.93
C ARG A 351 3.97 16.26 -13.88
N GLU A 352 3.43 15.05 -13.84
CA GLU A 352 2.41 14.64 -12.89
C GLU A 352 2.89 14.74 -11.43
N ASP A 353 4.16 14.41 -11.16
CA ASP A 353 4.75 14.52 -9.83
C ASP A 353 4.83 15.98 -9.37
N LYS A 354 5.28 16.87 -10.26
CA LYS A 354 5.33 18.32 -10.00
C LYS A 354 3.94 18.91 -9.76
N LEU A 355 2.94 18.45 -10.52
CA LEU A 355 1.55 18.82 -10.33
C LEU A 355 1.02 18.34 -8.97
N ARG A 356 1.27 17.07 -8.58
CA ARG A 356 0.90 16.57 -7.24
C ARG A 356 1.52 17.39 -6.11
N ILE A 357 2.79 17.80 -6.26
CA ILE A 357 3.48 18.66 -5.29
C ILE A 357 2.78 20.02 -5.19
N ALA A 358 2.46 20.65 -6.33
CA ALA A 358 1.78 21.94 -6.34
C ALA A 358 0.37 21.86 -5.72
N GLU A 359 -0.41 20.83 -6.06
CA GLU A 359 -1.72 20.56 -5.48
C GLU A 359 -1.62 20.39 -3.95
N SER A 360 -0.68 19.56 -3.48
CA SER A 360 -0.49 19.28 -2.05
C SER A 360 -0.11 20.53 -1.25
N ARG A 361 0.77 21.37 -1.79
CA ARG A 361 1.15 22.65 -1.15
C ARG A 361 -0.01 23.62 -1.06
N ALA A 362 -0.80 23.73 -2.13
CA ALA A 362 -1.98 24.60 -2.12
C ALA A 362 -3.05 24.12 -1.13
N ILE A 363 -3.24 22.80 -1.01
CA ILE A 363 -4.13 22.21 0.00
C ILE A 363 -3.62 22.50 1.41
N ALA A 364 -2.33 22.29 1.68
CA ALA A 364 -1.74 22.56 2.99
C ALA A 364 -1.93 24.04 3.40
N GLN A 365 -1.62 24.97 2.50
CA GLN A 365 -1.80 26.40 2.72
C GLN A 365 -3.27 26.76 2.96
N MET A 366 -4.18 26.24 2.12
CA MET A 366 -5.60 26.49 2.26
C MET A 366 -6.11 25.97 3.62
N MET A 367 -5.75 24.75 4.02
CA MET A 367 -6.14 24.19 5.31
C MET A 367 -5.61 25.03 6.47
N GLU A 368 -4.35 25.46 6.42
CA GLU A 368 -3.78 26.36 7.43
C GLU A 368 -4.54 27.69 7.53
N GLU A 369 -4.86 28.32 6.40
CA GLU A 369 -5.59 29.59 6.35
C GLU A 369 -7.02 29.46 6.89
N GLN A 370 -7.72 28.38 6.52
CA GLN A 370 -9.11 28.17 6.91
C GLN A 370 -9.28 27.74 8.37
N THR A 371 -8.24 27.19 9.00
CA THR A 371 -8.32 26.71 10.38
C THR A 371 -7.59 27.58 11.39
N ARG A 372 -6.92 28.66 10.95
CA ARG A 372 -6.13 29.56 11.82
C ARG A 372 -6.89 30.09 13.04
N ASP A 373 -8.14 30.52 12.84
CA ASP A 373 -8.97 31.14 13.88
C ASP A 373 -9.94 30.16 14.55
N ILE A 374 -9.86 28.88 14.18
CA ILE A 374 -10.63 27.81 14.78
C ILE A 374 -9.81 27.32 15.97
N GLY A 375 -10.40 27.23 17.16
CA GLY A 375 -9.75 26.78 18.41
C GLY A 375 -9.09 25.39 18.29
N PRO A 376 -8.54 24.77 19.35
CA PRO A 376 -7.82 23.50 19.22
C PRO A 376 -8.67 22.47 18.48
N HIS A 377 -8.28 22.18 17.24
CA HIS A 377 -9.07 21.44 16.27
C HIS A 377 -8.21 20.28 15.75
N VAL A 378 -8.85 19.15 15.55
CA VAL A 378 -8.21 18.01 14.90
C VAL A 378 -8.24 18.27 13.40
N ARG A 379 -7.09 18.31 12.75
CA ARG A 379 -7.02 18.35 11.28
C ARG A 379 -6.83 16.96 10.71
N VAL A 380 -7.55 16.67 9.63
CA VAL A 380 -7.39 15.43 8.85
C VAL A 380 -7.44 15.74 7.37
N VAL A 381 -6.44 15.30 6.62
CA VAL A 381 -6.48 15.26 5.14
C VAL A 381 -6.32 13.82 4.73
N ALA A 382 -7.32 13.26 4.06
CA ALA A 382 -7.25 11.89 3.57
C ALA A 382 -7.91 11.74 2.20
N GLY A 383 -7.47 10.73 1.45
CA GLY A 383 -7.94 10.50 0.10
C GLY A 383 -6.92 9.78 -0.75
N ASP A 384 -7.15 9.78 -2.06
CA ASP A 384 -6.23 9.23 -3.05
C ASP A 384 -5.14 10.26 -3.37
N PHE A 385 -3.93 10.00 -2.87
CA PHE A 385 -2.77 10.86 -3.08
C PHE A 385 -2.07 10.52 -4.40
N ASN A 386 -2.42 9.41 -5.05
CA ASN A 386 -1.75 8.90 -6.25
C ASN A 386 -0.22 8.91 -6.10
N LEU A 387 0.27 8.49 -4.92
CA LEU A 387 1.68 8.62 -4.54
C LEU A 387 2.52 7.54 -5.25
N VAL A 388 2.89 7.82 -6.50
CA VAL A 388 3.69 6.95 -7.37
C VAL A 388 5.02 7.58 -7.82
N GLY A 389 5.19 8.89 -7.63
CA GLY A 389 6.43 9.63 -7.88
C GLY A 389 7.27 9.80 -6.61
N GLY A 390 7.72 11.02 -6.31
CA GLY A 390 8.40 11.31 -5.04
C GLY A 390 7.44 11.36 -3.83
N THR A 391 8.01 11.43 -2.63
CA THR A 391 7.27 11.55 -1.35
C THR A 391 6.91 12.98 -0.97
N GLU A 392 7.39 13.97 -1.71
CA GLU A 392 7.16 15.40 -1.45
C GLU A 392 5.67 15.83 -1.43
N PRO A 393 4.74 15.26 -2.23
CA PRO A 393 3.31 15.51 -2.06
C PRO A 393 2.81 15.20 -0.64
N LEU A 394 3.17 14.03 -0.10
CA LEU A 394 2.81 13.64 1.27
C LEU A 394 3.46 14.56 2.30
N TYR A 395 4.77 14.82 2.17
CA TYR A 395 5.47 15.70 3.12
C TYR A 395 4.98 17.15 3.09
N SER A 396 4.47 17.63 1.96
CA SER A 396 3.86 18.97 1.87
C SER A 396 2.59 19.08 2.71
N LEU A 397 1.86 17.98 2.88
CA LEU A 397 0.66 17.92 3.73
C LEU A 397 0.97 17.57 5.19
N VAL A 398 2.18 17.12 5.50
CA VAL A 398 2.63 16.81 6.86
C VAL A 398 3.28 18.02 7.54
N ARG A 399 4.14 18.74 6.82
CA ARG A 399 5.01 19.78 7.42
C ARG A 399 4.21 20.96 7.93
N GLY A 400 4.30 21.23 9.24
CA GLY A 400 3.59 22.34 9.90
C GLY A 400 2.06 22.20 9.88
N PHE A 401 1.55 21.03 9.48
CA PHE A 401 0.11 20.79 9.36
C PHE A 401 -0.56 20.55 10.72
N ASP A 402 0.19 20.22 11.76
CA ASP A 402 -0.41 19.93 13.05
C ASP A 402 -0.91 21.21 13.75
N SER A 403 -1.98 21.13 14.55
CA SER A 403 -2.64 22.28 15.21
C SER A 403 -1.70 23.12 16.10
N ASP A 404 -0.58 22.55 16.56
CA ASP A 404 0.47 23.24 17.31
C ASP A 404 1.63 23.77 16.45
N GLY A 405 1.53 23.63 15.12
CA GLY A 405 2.53 24.03 14.14
C GLY A 405 3.65 23.01 13.91
N THR A 406 3.57 21.82 14.54
CA THR A 406 4.52 20.73 14.29
C THR A 406 4.14 19.91 13.04
N ASN A 407 4.92 18.88 12.75
CA ASN A 407 4.60 17.96 11.66
C ASN A 407 3.49 17.01 12.10
N ALA A 408 2.43 16.92 11.30
CA ALA A 408 1.35 15.97 11.55
C ALA A 408 1.78 14.52 11.33
N ALA A 409 1.11 13.58 11.99
CA ALA A 409 1.33 12.17 11.79
C ALA A 409 0.65 11.65 10.50
N VAL A 410 1.23 10.59 9.92
CA VAL A 410 0.64 9.83 8.81
C VAL A 410 0.15 8.50 9.37
N ALA A 411 -1.13 8.18 9.18
CA ALA A 411 -1.65 6.88 9.57
C ALA A 411 -0.97 5.77 8.74
N THR A 412 -0.64 4.65 9.38
CA THR A 412 -0.05 3.47 8.74
C THR A 412 -1.01 2.27 8.79
N PRO A 413 -2.15 2.32 8.08
CA PRO A 413 -3.11 1.23 8.08
C PRO A 413 -2.61 0.02 7.30
N PHE A 414 -2.57 -1.14 7.95
CA PHE A 414 -2.42 -2.43 7.26
C PHE A 414 -3.77 -2.93 6.76
N VAL A 415 -3.75 -3.74 5.70
CA VAL A 415 -4.95 -4.49 5.32
C VAL A 415 -5.38 -5.38 6.49
N LEU A 416 -6.66 -5.33 6.85
CA LEU A 416 -7.16 -5.98 8.05
C LEU A 416 -6.83 -7.48 8.08
N GLY A 417 -5.93 -7.85 9.00
CA GLY A 417 -5.43 -9.21 9.20
C GLY A 417 -4.42 -9.69 8.16
N ASP A 418 -3.85 -8.79 7.35
CA ASP A 418 -2.71 -9.06 6.49
C ASP A 418 -1.49 -8.21 6.91
N ASN A 419 -0.30 -8.63 6.50
CA ASN A 419 0.96 -7.96 6.80
C ASN A 419 1.42 -7.13 5.60
N ALA A 420 0.50 -6.45 4.92
CA ALA A 420 0.81 -5.63 3.76
C ALA A 420 0.00 -4.34 3.77
N MET A 421 0.66 -3.25 3.37
CA MET A 421 0.03 -1.96 3.15
C MET A 421 -0.23 -1.76 1.67
N TYR A 422 -1.49 -1.89 1.27
CA TYR A 422 -1.96 -1.44 -0.03
C TYR A 422 -3.38 -0.92 0.11
N THR A 423 -3.76 -0.01 -0.77
CA THR A 423 -5.12 0.57 -0.82
C THR A 423 -5.70 0.48 -2.22
N TRP A 424 -4.88 0.17 -3.23
CA TRP A 424 -5.29 0.00 -4.60
C TRP A 424 -4.84 -1.37 -5.12
N THR A 425 -5.73 -2.08 -5.79
CA THR A 425 -5.44 -3.35 -6.47
C THR A 425 -6.42 -3.60 -7.60
N SER A 426 -5.91 -4.04 -8.74
CA SER A 426 -6.74 -4.40 -9.89
C SER A 426 -6.20 -5.67 -10.55
N PRO A 427 -6.96 -6.79 -10.56
CA PRO A 427 -6.51 -8.06 -11.15
C PRO A 427 -6.18 -7.98 -12.64
N THR A 428 -6.76 -7.01 -13.36
CA THR A 428 -6.57 -6.82 -14.80
C THR A 428 -5.50 -5.78 -15.13
N SER A 429 -5.02 -5.05 -14.12
CA SER A 429 -3.99 -4.04 -14.34
C SER A 429 -2.61 -4.66 -14.51
N ARG A 430 -1.77 -3.96 -15.27
CA ARG A 430 -0.33 -4.22 -15.30
C ARG A 430 0.39 -3.71 -14.06
N PHE A 431 -0.24 -2.84 -13.28
CA PHE A 431 0.33 -2.33 -12.04
C PHE A 431 -0.01 -3.27 -10.88
N LEU A 432 0.98 -3.55 -10.05
CA LEU A 432 0.82 -4.33 -8.83
C LEU A 432 0.07 -3.52 -7.75
N PRO A 433 -0.52 -4.20 -6.75
CA PRO A 433 -1.13 -3.54 -5.60
C PRO A 433 -0.23 -2.46 -5.01
N SER A 434 -0.81 -1.31 -4.71
CA SER A 434 -0.10 -0.09 -4.35
C SER A 434 -0.79 0.63 -3.19
N ARG A 435 -0.04 1.39 -2.39
CA ARG A 435 -0.60 2.29 -1.38
C ARG A 435 -0.75 3.67 -2.01
N LEU A 436 -1.97 3.99 -2.42
CA LEU A 436 -2.31 5.28 -3.05
C LEU A 436 -3.11 6.20 -2.13
N ASP A 437 -3.82 5.62 -1.16
CA ASP A 437 -4.69 6.34 -0.25
C ASP A 437 -4.00 6.54 1.09
N PHE A 438 -3.97 7.79 1.56
CA PHE A 438 -3.28 8.18 2.78
C PHE A 438 -4.22 8.98 3.68
N ALA A 439 -3.90 9.00 4.98
CA ALA A 439 -4.54 9.87 5.94
C ALA A 439 -3.45 10.56 6.79
N VAL A 440 -3.40 11.88 6.69
CA VAL A 440 -2.56 12.76 7.53
C VAL A 440 -3.47 13.35 8.60
N TYR A 441 -3.03 13.32 9.86
CA TYR A 441 -3.84 13.78 10.99
C TYR A 441 -2.99 14.51 12.04
N SER A 442 -3.61 15.48 12.71
CA SER A 442 -3.05 16.19 13.86
C SER A 442 -2.88 15.27 15.07
N ASP A 443 -1.65 14.89 15.41
CA ASP A 443 -1.34 14.06 16.58
C ASP A 443 -1.12 14.87 17.88
N SER A 444 -0.97 16.20 17.79
CA SER A 444 -1.00 17.09 18.95
C SER A 444 -2.40 17.23 19.59
N SER A 445 -3.47 17.02 18.80
CA SER A 445 -4.86 17.21 19.24
C SER A 445 -5.73 15.96 19.18
N ALA A 446 -5.21 14.85 18.64
CA ALA A 446 -5.89 13.55 18.64
C ALA A 446 -4.91 12.38 18.75
N VAL A 447 -5.40 11.25 19.25
CA VAL A 447 -4.67 9.98 19.25
C VAL A 447 -5.29 9.05 18.22
N LEU A 448 -4.45 8.48 17.35
CA LEU A 448 -4.83 7.38 16.47
C LEU A 448 -5.02 6.10 17.30
N GLU A 449 -6.28 5.73 17.51
CA GLU A 449 -6.63 4.55 18.29
C GLU A 449 -6.56 3.28 17.42
N ARG A 450 -7.03 3.37 16.18
CA ARG A 450 -7.04 2.27 15.22
C ARG A 450 -6.81 2.80 13.80
N SER A 451 -6.16 1.99 12.98
CA SER A 451 -6.11 2.20 11.54
C SER A 451 -6.07 0.87 10.82
N PHE A 452 -6.81 0.74 9.72
CA PHE A 452 -6.78 -0.44 8.86
C PHE A 452 -7.31 -0.12 7.47
N VAL A 453 -6.86 -0.90 6.47
CA VAL A 453 -7.47 -0.94 5.14
C VAL A 453 -8.45 -2.10 5.10
N PHE A 454 -9.66 -1.86 4.62
CA PHE A 454 -10.68 -2.88 4.55
C PHE A 454 -10.71 -3.54 3.17
N ASP A 455 -10.25 -4.79 3.09
CA ASP A 455 -10.31 -5.59 1.87
C ASP A 455 -11.07 -6.90 2.13
N PRO A 456 -12.37 -6.98 1.77
CA PRO A 456 -13.17 -8.19 1.98
C PRO A 456 -12.57 -9.43 1.29
N ALA A 457 -11.76 -9.26 0.24
CA ALA A 457 -11.10 -10.37 -0.45
C ALA A 457 -10.10 -11.12 0.45
N ARG A 458 -9.59 -10.48 1.51
CA ARG A 458 -8.69 -11.10 2.49
C ARG A 458 -9.41 -11.83 3.60
N LEU A 459 -10.71 -11.61 3.78
CA LEU A 459 -11.47 -12.21 4.86
C LEU A 459 -11.89 -13.64 4.50
N SER A 460 -11.98 -14.49 5.52
CA SER A 460 -12.57 -15.82 5.38
C SER A 460 -14.06 -15.72 5.05
N PRO A 461 -14.65 -16.69 4.30
CA PRO A 461 -16.08 -16.68 3.99
C PRO A 461 -16.99 -16.56 5.22
N GLU A 462 -16.59 -17.14 6.36
CA GLU A 462 -17.34 -17.04 7.61
C GLU A 462 -17.43 -15.58 8.12
N VAL A 463 -16.35 -14.82 7.99
CA VAL A 463 -16.32 -13.40 8.37
C VAL A 463 -17.12 -12.55 7.39
N VAL A 464 -16.94 -12.76 6.08
CA VAL A 464 -17.71 -12.06 5.03
C VAL A 464 -19.21 -12.18 5.29
N ASN A 465 -19.69 -13.42 5.53
CA ASN A 465 -21.08 -13.68 5.88
C ASN A 465 -21.50 -13.00 7.20
N SER A 466 -20.65 -13.02 8.23
CA SER A 466 -20.97 -12.39 9.53
C SER A 466 -21.13 -10.87 9.46
N LEU A 467 -20.48 -10.23 8.48
CA LEU A 467 -20.58 -8.80 8.20
C LEU A 467 -21.72 -8.47 7.23
N ASN A 468 -22.49 -9.47 6.80
CA ASN A 468 -23.50 -9.37 5.75
C ASN A 468 -22.93 -8.80 4.43
N LEU A 469 -21.70 -9.17 4.08
CA LEU A 469 -21.06 -8.83 2.81
C LEU A 469 -21.25 -9.96 1.78
N ASP A 470 -21.07 -9.64 0.51
CA ASP A 470 -20.90 -10.60 -0.58
C ASP A 470 -19.41 -10.76 -0.93
N GLU A 471 -19.01 -11.91 -1.46
CA GLU A 471 -17.61 -12.14 -1.90
C GLU A 471 -17.17 -11.16 -3.00
N LEU A 472 -18.10 -10.72 -3.84
CA LEU A 472 -17.83 -9.78 -4.94
C LEU A 472 -17.80 -8.32 -4.48
N ASP A 473 -18.15 -8.01 -3.23
CA ASP A 473 -18.11 -6.64 -2.71
C ASP A 473 -16.68 -6.06 -2.77
N ALA A 474 -15.64 -6.90 -2.70
CA ALA A 474 -14.26 -6.45 -2.84
C ALA A 474 -13.89 -5.95 -4.26
N MET A 475 -14.74 -6.19 -5.27
CA MET A 475 -14.45 -5.89 -6.67
C MET A 475 -15.10 -4.59 -7.17
N VAL A 476 -15.96 -3.95 -6.37
CA VAL A 476 -16.75 -2.78 -6.81
C VAL A 476 -15.93 -1.49 -6.95
N SER A 477 -14.76 -1.46 -6.33
CA SER A 477 -13.74 -0.44 -6.57
C SER A 477 -12.38 -1.12 -6.60
N ASP A 478 -11.47 -0.59 -7.42
CA ASP A 478 -10.06 -0.96 -7.40
C ASP A 478 -9.33 -0.35 -6.18
N HIS A 479 -9.94 0.62 -5.49
CA HIS A 479 -9.49 1.09 -4.19
C HIS A 479 -10.16 0.34 -3.03
N ARG A 480 -9.53 0.41 -1.86
CA ARG A 480 -9.98 -0.18 -0.60
C ARG A 480 -10.20 0.94 0.42
N PRO A 481 -11.31 0.91 1.19
CA PRO A 481 -11.55 1.90 2.22
C PRO A 481 -10.40 1.94 3.23
N VAL A 482 -9.85 3.13 3.45
CA VAL A 482 -8.91 3.41 4.54
C VAL A 482 -9.69 3.89 5.75
N VAL A 483 -9.54 3.21 6.88
CA VAL A 483 -10.24 3.51 8.13
C VAL A 483 -9.25 4.01 9.16
N ILE A 484 -9.57 5.13 9.81
CA ILE A 484 -8.90 5.60 11.02
C ILE A 484 -9.92 5.91 12.11
N ASP A 485 -9.59 5.56 13.35
CA ASP A 485 -10.34 5.94 14.54
C ASP A 485 -9.50 6.92 15.36
N LEU A 486 -10.03 8.12 15.57
CA LEU A 486 -9.38 9.18 16.34
C LEU A 486 -10.11 9.40 17.66
N ARG A 487 -9.36 9.51 18.76
CA ARG A 487 -9.88 9.85 20.08
C ARG A 487 -9.23 11.13 20.60
N ALA A 488 -9.89 11.81 21.54
CA ALA A 488 -9.26 12.86 22.31
C ALA A 488 -8.02 12.29 23.07
N PRO A 489 -6.95 13.09 23.27
CA PRO A 489 -5.70 12.66 23.89
C PRO A 489 -5.84 11.89 25.22
#